data_AF-A0A1Z9C6H1-F1
#
_entry.id   AF-A0A1Z9C6H1-F1
#
_cell.length_a   1.000
_cell.length_b   1.000
_cell.length_c   1.000
_cell.angle_alpha   90.00
_cell.angle_beta   90.00
_cell.angle_gamma   90.00
#
_symmetry.space_group_name_H-M   'P 1'
#
loop_
_entity.id
_entity.type
_entity.pdbx_description
1 polymer ?
#
loop_
_entity_poly.entity_id
_entity_poly.type
_entity_poly.pdbx_seq_one_letter_code
_entity_poly.pdbx_strand_id
1 'polypeptide(L)'
;MSKKTKIANEEWDFSVLEKAPRALIHRALQWELDREIGSGKEPFLKTAECRQAMSNQSSLKGSATGVVELGRGNAKTRPFEEAISFGIDWSQPRDELVRQFSLWLDNQESTGRLQIKPALGKPRDALTMLRKISIVRLKKGGLSQRVAADSFPDKQGYLKSLNKINWTTASREVGKACKKRESKLKTIERTMGSKDWKTSLYGG
;
A
#
# COMPACT_ATOMS: atom_id res chain seq x y z
N MET A 1 -6.79 24.09 -29.17
CA MET A 1 -6.37 22.67 -29.09
C MET A 1 -6.00 22.33 -27.66
N SER A 2 -6.77 21.47 -26.99
CA SER A 2 -6.54 21.13 -25.58
C SER A 2 -5.26 20.31 -25.45
N LYS A 3 -4.28 20.79 -24.68
CA LYS A 3 -3.03 20.05 -24.37
C LYS A 3 -3.43 18.73 -23.70
N LYS A 4 -3.42 17.63 -24.46
CA LYS A 4 -3.55 16.28 -23.92
C LYS A 4 -2.32 16.03 -23.05
N THR A 5 -2.47 16.20 -21.74
CA THR A 5 -1.42 15.91 -20.77
C THR A 5 -1.10 14.43 -20.90
N LYS A 6 0.11 14.09 -21.38
CA LYS A 6 0.59 12.70 -21.42
C LYS A 6 0.72 12.21 -19.99
N ILE A 7 -0.33 11.57 -19.48
CA ILE A 7 -0.28 10.87 -18.20
C ILE A 7 0.69 9.70 -18.36
N ALA A 8 1.70 9.62 -17.50
CA ALA A 8 2.67 8.54 -17.54
C ALA A 8 2.01 7.21 -17.19
N ASN A 9 2.50 6.09 -17.73
CA ASN A 9 1.90 4.77 -17.50
C ASN A 9 1.86 4.41 -16.02
N GLU A 10 2.89 4.78 -15.25
CA GLU A 10 3.00 4.47 -13.82
C GLU A 10 1.93 5.17 -12.98
N GLU A 11 1.30 6.22 -13.50
CA GLU A 11 0.25 6.95 -12.79
C GLU A 11 -1.10 6.22 -12.82
N TRP A 12 -1.33 5.27 -13.72
CA TRP A 12 -2.67 4.69 -13.89
C TRP A 12 -2.66 3.22 -14.30
N ASP A 13 -1.60 2.68 -14.88
CA ASP A 13 -1.52 1.30 -15.32
C ASP A 13 -1.08 0.37 -14.19
N PHE A 14 -2.05 -0.18 -13.45
CA PHE A 14 -1.79 -1.16 -12.39
C PHE A 14 -1.81 -2.62 -12.88
N SER A 15 -1.78 -2.86 -14.20
CA SER A 15 -1.80 -4.23 -14.76
C SER A 15 -0.63 -5.09 -14.25
N VAL A 16 0.52 -4.47 -13.96
CA VAL A 16 1.70 -5.13 -13.38
C VAL A 16 1.43 -5.77 -12.01
N LEU A 17 0.40 -5.30 -11.28
CA LEU A 17 0.04 -5.81 -9.95
C LEU A 17 -0.94 -6.98 -10.01
N GLU A 18 -1.48 -7.36 -11.18
CA GLU A 18 -2.48 -8.44 -11.28
C GLU A 18 -1.95 -9.80 -10.81
N LYS A 19 -0.64 -10.03 -10.96
CA LYS A 19 0.05 -11.24 -10.52
C LYS A 19 0.90 -11.02 -9.26
N ALA A 20 0.83 -9.84 -8.64
CA ALA A 20 1.63 -9.51 -7.47
C ALA A 20 1.12 -10.22 -6.21
N PRO A 21 1.98 -10.42 -5.19
CA PRO A 21 1.55 -10.92 -3.90
C PRO A 21 0.48 -10.03 -3.25
N ARG A 22 -0.43 -10.64 -2.49
CA ARG A 22 -1.55 -9.93 -1.80
C ARG A 22 -1.07 -8.73 -0.99
N ALA A 23 0.03 -8.88 -0.23
CA ALA A 23 0.57 -7.81 0.59
C ALA A 23 0.95 -6.59 -0.26
N LEU A 24 1.63 -6.80 -1.40
CA LEU A 24 2.03 -5.74 -2.32
C LEU A 24 0.84 -5.02 -2.96
N ILE A 25 -0.21 -5.75 -3.33
CA ILE A 25 -1.44 -5.17 -3.91
C ILE A 25 -2.11 -4.21 -2.92
N HIS A 26 -2.26 -4.63 -1.66
CA HIS A 26 -2.88 -3.80 -0.63
C HIS A 26 -2.00 -2.60 -0.25
N ARG A 27 -0.68 -2.80 -0.24
CA ARG A 27 0.28 -1.73 -0.03
C ARG A 27 0.20 -0.68 -1.14
N ALA A 28 0.16 -1.11 -2.40
CA ALA A 28 -0.06 -0.23 -3.54
C ALA A 28 -1.36 0.55 -3.41
N LEU A 29 -2.48 -0.12 -3.07
CA LEU A 29 -3.76 0.57 -2.87
C LEU A 29 -3.68 1.65 -1.81
N GLN A 30 -3.08 1.35 -0.65
CA GLN A 30 -2.95 2.33 0.43
C GLN A 30 -2.07 3.52 0.02
N TRP A 31 -0.94 3.25 -0.64
CA TRP A 31 -0.06 4.29 -1.17
C TRP A 31 -0.80 5.22 -2.14
N GLU A 32 -1.53 4.64 -3.08
CA GLU A 32 -2.26 5.41 -4.09
C GLU A 32 -3.44 6.19 -3.48
N LEU A 33 -4.13 5.65 -2.46
CA LEU A 33 -5.14 6.42 -1.72
C LEU A 33 -4.53 7.61 -0.98
N ASP A 34 -3.39 7.42 -0.32
CA ASP A 34 -2.68 8.51 0.36
C ASP A 34 -2.23 9.58 -0.66
N ARG A 35 -1.85 9.19 -1.89
CA ARG A 35 -1.59 10.12 -3.00
C ARG A 35 -2.84 10.87 -3.45
N GLU A 36 -3.97 10.19 -3.62
CA GLU A 36 -5.24 10.84 -3.98
C GLU A 36 -5.70 11.88 -2.94
N ILE A 37 -5.37 11.65 -1.66
CA ILE A 37 -5.62 12.57 -0.53
C ILE A 37 -4.62 13.74 -0.51
N GLY A 38 -3.49 13.63 -1.22
CA GLY A 38 -2.50 14.69 -1.34
C GLY A 38 -1.25 14.48 -0.50
N SER A 39 -0.77 13.23 -0.36
CA SER A 39 0.55 12.94 0.23
C SER A 39 1.73 13.59 -0.51
N GLY A 40 1.54 13.97 -1.78
CA GLY A 40 2.59 14.57 -2.62
C GLY A 40 3.66 13.59 -3.09
N LYS A 41 3.48 12.28 -2.86
CA LYS A 41 4.43 11.24 -3.24
C LYS A 41 4.31 10.86 -4.72
N GLU A 42 5.39 10.30 -5.25
CA GLU A 42 5.42 9.71 -6.59
C GLU A 42 4.55 8.44 -6.67
N PRO A 43 4.18 7.98 -7.88
CA PRO A 43 3.43 6.73 -8.06
C PRO A 43 4.12 5.55 -7.41
N PHE A 44 3.34 4.66 -6.81
CA PHE A 44 3.84 3.44 -6.17
C PHE A 44 4.73 2.64 -7.12
N LEU A 45 4.35 2.55 -8.39
CA LEU A 45 5.10 1.80 -9.41
C LEU A 45 6.49 2.40 -9.72
N LYS A 46 6.75 3.67 -9.37
CA LYS A 46 8.09 4.27 -9.50
C LYS A 46 8.97 4.07 -8.27
N THR A 47 8.37 3.71 -7.14
CA THR A 47 9.08 3.56 -5.87
C THR A 47 10.10 2.43 -5.93
N ALA A 48 11.19 2.60 -5.18
CA ALA A 48 12.17 1.53 -4.97
C ALA A 48 11.55 0.30 -4.30
N GLU A 49 10.55 0.51 -3.42
CA GLU A 49 9.77 -0.55 -2.75
C GLU A 49 9.10 -1.47 -3.78
N CYS A 50 8.38 -0.90 -4.76
CA CYS A 50 7.76 -1.68 -5.81
C CYS A 50 8.79 -2.40 -6.69
N ARG A 51 9.90 -1.74 -7.05
CA ARG A 51 10.95 -2.35 -7.88
C ARG A 51 11.58 -3.57 -7.20
N GLN A 52 11.93 -3.45 -5.92
CA GLN A 52 12.52 -4.55 -5.14
C GLN A 52 11.53 -5.69 -4.92
N ALA A 53 10.27 -5.38 -4.62
CA ALA A 53 9.21 -6.37 -4.45
C ALA A 53 8.92 -7.16 -5.74
N MET A 54 9.06 -6.52 -6.90
CA MET A 54 8.85 -7.15 -8.21
C MET A 54 10.07 -7.95 -8.69
N SER A 55 11.30 -7.56 -8.33
CA SER A 55 12.52 -8.27 -8.71
C SER A 55 12.78 -9.52 -7.87
N ASN A 56 12.38 -9.51 -6.59
CA ASN A 56 12.64 -10.60 -5.65
C ASN A 56 11.33 -11.30 -5.25
N GLN A 57 10.82 -12.20 -6.09
CA GLN A 57 9.67 -13.04 -5.71
C GLN A 57 9.93 -13.89 -4.44
N SER A 58 11.18 -14.12 -4.08
CA SER A 58 11.62 -14.80 -2.85
C SER A 58 11.77 -13.87 -1.64
N SER A 59 11.99 -12.55 -1.79
CA SER A 59 12.07 -11.64 -0.63
C SER A 59 10.70 -11.42 0.03
N LEU A 60 9.62 -11.71 -0.70
CA LEU A 60 8.26 -11.78 -0.16
C LEU A 60 7.87 -13.16 0.39
N LYS A 61 8.71 -14.19 0.26
CA LYS A 61 8.47 -15.52 0.84
C LYS A 61 8.96 -15.67 2.30
N GLY A 62 9.62 -14.64 2.85
CA GLY A 62 10.23 -14.71 4.18
C GLY A 62 9.93 -13.54 5.12
N SER A 63 9.00 -12.65 4.79
CA SER A 63 8.59 -11.60 5.71
C SER A 63 7.08 -11.43 5.67
N ALA A 64 6.45 -11.70 6.80
CA ALA A 64 5.08 -11.35 7.08
C ALA A 64 4.97 -9.82 7.24
N THR A 65 5.17 -9.06 6.16
CA THR A 65 4.89 -7.62 6.14
C THR A 65 3.38 -7.41 6.20
N GLY A 66 2.88 -7.32 7.42
CA GLY A 66 1.60 -6.71 7.69
C GLY A 66 1.74 -5.21 7.52
N VAL A 67 0.74 -4.57 6.90
CA VAL A 67 0.44 -3.18 7.25
C VAL A 67 -0.07 -3.24 8.69
N VAL A 68 0.84 -3.13 9.65
CA VAL A 68 0.48 -2.89 11.04
C VAL A 68 0.50 -1.37 11.21
N GLU A 69 -0.67 -0.78 11.46
CA GLU A 69 -0.72 0.57 12.04
C GLU A 69 -0.16 0.43 13.46
N LEU A 70 1.16 0.57 13.61
CA LEU A 70 1.79 0.51 14.93
C LEU A 70 1.58 1.85 15.65
N GLY A 71 0.93 1.76 16.80
CA GLY A 71 1.10 2.72 17.88
C GLY A 71 2.56 2.71 18.34
N ARG A 72 3.06 3.92 18.63
CA ARG A 72 4.37 4.25 19.25
C ARG A 72 5.50 3.24 18.98
N GLY A 73 6.16 3.40 17.83
CA GLY A 73 7.45 2.76 17.51
C GLY A 73 8.53 3.79 17.22
N ASN A 74 9.75 3.53 17.71
CA ASN A 74 10.90 4.42 17.82
C ASN A 74 11.36 5.08 16.50
N ALA A 75 11.97 6.26 16.60
CA ALA A 75 12.23 7.23 15.51
C ALA A 75 13.20 6.81 14.37
N LYS A 76 13.65 5.54 14.32
CA LYS A 76 14.64 5.07 13.33
C LYS A 76 14.17 3.94 12.41
N THR A 77 12.98 3.38 12.65
CA THR A 77 12.41 2.32 11.82
C THR A 77 11.23 2.88 11.05
N ARG A 78 11.27 2.76 9.71
CA ARG A 78 10.16 3.17 8.86
C ARG A 78 8.89 2.42 9.31
N PRO A 79 7.73 3.09 9.42
CA PRO A 79 6.53 2.57 10.10
C PRO A 79 5.85 1.35 9.43
N PHE A 80 6.53 0.64 8.51
CA PHE A 80 5.96 -0.44 7.72
C PHE A 80 6.89 -1.65 7.52
N GLU A 81 8.14 -1.59 7.97
CA GLU A 81 9.07 -2.73 7.93
C GLU A 81 9.90 -2.73 9.22
N GLU A 82 9.38 -3.38 10.26
CA GLU A 82 10.24 -3.82 11.36
C GLU A 82 10.46 -5.32 11.19
N ALA A 83 11.66 -5.71 10.75
CA ALA A 83 12.10 -7.09 10.82
C ALA A 83 12.30 -7.42 12.30
N ILE A 84 11.39 -8.22 12.85
CA ILE A 84 11.45 -8.63 14.25
C ILE A 84 12.50 -9.75 14.34
N SER A 85 13.70 -9.44 14.88
CA SER A 85 14.77 -10.41 15.11
C SER A 85 14.78 -10.87 16.58
N PHE A 86 14.85 -12.19 16.77
CA PHE A 86 15.08 -12.82 18.08
C PHE A 86 16.51 -13.35 18.11
N GLY A 87 17.37 -12.79 18.96
CA GLY A 87 18.73 -13.28 19.17
C GLY A 87 18.70 -14.51 20.08
N ILE A 88 19.22 -15.64 19.59
CA ILE A 88 19.23 -16.91 20.33
C ILE A 88 20.65 -17.20 20.79
N ASP A 89 20.84 -17.36 22.10
CA ASP A 89 22.06 -17.94 22.66
C ASP A 89 21.91 -19.45 22.78
N TRP A 90 22.38 -20.18 21.78
CA TRP A 90 22.29 -21.64 21.70
C TRP A 90 23.09 -22.39 22.78
N SER A 91 23.89 -21.70 23.58
CA SER A 91 24.60 -22.31 24.70
C SER A 91 23.71 -22.59 25.92
N GLN A 92 22.48 -22.06 25.94
CA GLN A 92 21.56 -22.18 27.06
C GLN A 92 20.75 -23.51 27.04
N PRO A 93 20.36 -24.03 28.21
CA PRO A 93 19.43 -25.16 28.31
C PRO A 93 18.08 -24.87 27.63
N ARG A 94 17.42 -25.92 27.13
CA ARG A 94 16.13 -25.81 26.41
C ARG A 94 15.08 -25.00 27.17
N ASP A 95 14.97 -25.21 28.48
CA ASP A 95 13.95 -24.53 29.30
C ASP A 95 14.20 -23.03 29.38
N GLU A 96 15.47 -22.62 29.42
CA GLU A 96 15.87 -21.21 29.41
C GLU A 96 15.63 -20.57 28.03
N LEU A 97 15.87 -21.31 26.94
CA LEU A 97 15.54 -20.87 25.58
C LEU A 97 14.03 -20.64 25.41
N VAL A 98 13.20 -21.56 25.91
CA VAL A 98 11.74 -21.44 25.88
C VAL A 98 11.29 -20.24 26.71
N ARG A 99 11.85 -20.06 27.91
CA ARG A 99 11.54 -18.92 28.78
C ARG A 99 11.89 -17.58 28.13
N GLN A 100 13.07 -17.46 27.52
CA GLN A 100 13.49 -16.24 26.82
C GLN A 100 12.60 -15.95 25.61
N PHE A 101 12.20 -16.98 24.87
CA PHE A 101 11.28 -16.83 23.74
C PHE A 101 9.88 -16.40 24.19
N SER A 102 9.34 -17.01 25.25
CA SER A 102 8.03 -16.63 25.82
C SER A 102 8.02 -15.20 26.34
N LEU A 103 9.03 -14.79 27.11
CA LEU A 103 9.16 -13.40 27.57
C LEU A 103 9.28 -12.41 26.42
N TRP A 104 9.99 -12.80 25.37
CA TRP A 104 10.10 -11.98 24.18
C TRP A 104 8.75 -11.86 23.46
N LEU A 105 7.98 -12.95 23.33
CA LEU A 105 6.63 -12.93 22.77
C LEU A 105 5.69 -12.01 23.58
N ASP A 106 5.65 -12.16 24.90
CA ASP A 106 4.84 -11.33 25.79
C ASP A 106 5.20 -9.84 25.69
N ASN A 107 6.50 -9.55 25.53
CA ASN A 107 6.97 -8.19 25.29
C ASN A 107 6.56 -7.65 23.91
N GLN A 108 6.59 -8.48 22.87
CA GLN A 108 6.09 -8.06 21.55
C GLN A 108 4.55 -7.91 21.52
N GLU A 109 3.80 -8.71 22.28
CA GLU A 109 2.34 -8.58 22.42
C GLU A 109 1.96 -7.32 23.20
N SER A 110 2.60 -7.08 24.36
CA SER A 110 2.35 -5.91 25.21
C SER A 110 2.74 -4.58 24.56
N THR A 111 3.75 -4.59 23.69
CA THR A 111 4.13 -3.41 22.87
C THR A 111 3.25 -3.22 21.65
N GLY A 112 2.28 -4.10 21.41
CA GLY A 112 1.39 -4.05 20.24
C GLY A 112 2.10 -4.40 18.92
N ARG A 113 3.29 -4.99 18.96
CA ARG A 113 4.07 -5.41 17.79
C ARG A 113 3.56 -6.70 17.18
N LEU A 114 3.03 -7.60 18.01
CA LEU A 114 2.30 -8.80 17.59
C LEU A 114 0.79 -8.54 17.53
N GLN A 115 0.35 -7.54 16.77
CA GLN A 115 -1.07 -7.42 16.44
C GLN A 115 -1.42 -8.46 15.36
N ILE A 116 -2.55 -9.16 15.55
CA ILE A 116 -3.14 -10.04 14.54
C ILE A 116 -3.16 -9.26 13.22
N LYS A 117 -2.52 -9.81 12.18
CA LYS A 117 -2.54 -9.22 10.83
C LYS A 117 -3.96 -8.73 10.56
N PRO A 118 -4.20 -7.43 10.33
CA PRO A 118 -5.52 -7.01 9.90
C PRO A 118 -5.83 -7.86 8.68
N ALA A 119 -6.95 -8.58 8.71
CA ALA A 119 -7.32 -9.47 7.63
C ALA A 119 -7.41 -8.61 6.36
N LEU A 120 -6.34 -8.61 5.56
CA LEU A 120 -6.26 -7.88 4.32
C LEU A 120 -7.51 -8.29 3.53
N GLY A 121 -8.23 -7.38 2.90
CA GLY A 121 -9.39 -7.75 2.09
C GLY A 121 -9.02 -8.74 0.97
N LYS A 122 -10.00 -9.22 0.20
CA LYS A 122 -9.68 -10.06 -0.96
C LYS A 122 -8.80 -9.23 -1.92
N PRO A 123 -7.67 -9.77 -2.42
CA PRO A 123 -6.78 -9.02 -3.32
C PRO A 123 -7.51 -8.48 -4.55
N ARG A 124 -8.51 -9.21 -5.02
CA ARG A 124 -9.38 -8.81 -6.14
C ARG A 124 -10.13 -7.49 -5.88
N ASP A 125 -10.55 -7.25 -4.65
CA ASP A 125 -11.26 -6.01 -4.28
C ASP A 125 -10.30 -4.82 -4.32
N ALA A 126 -9.06 -5.02 -3.86
CA ALA A 126 -8.02 -4.01 -3.92
C ALA A 126 -7.59 -3.68 -5.36
N LEU A 127 -7.39 -4.70 -6.21
CA LEU A 127 -7.16 -4.51 -7.65
C LEU A 127 -8.33 -3.77 -8.32
N THR A 128 -9.56 -4.08 -7.94
CA THR A 128 -10.74 -3.39 -8.47
C THR A 128 -10.77 -1.93 -8.06
N MET A 129 -10.35 -1.60 -6.83
CA MET A 129 -10.22 -0.21 -6.38
C MET A 129 -9.09 0.52 -7.11
N LEU A 130 -7.94 -0.12 -7.32
CA LEU A 130 -6.84 0.42 -8.14
C LEU A 130 -7.30 0.72 -9.57
N ARG A 131 -8.07 -0.17 -10.19
CA ARG A 131 -8.70 0.08 -11.50
C ARG A 131 -9.65 1.28 -11.48
N LYS A 132 -10.43 1.47 -10.41
CA LYS A 132 -11.29 2.67 -10.23
C LYS A 132 -10.46 3.95 -10.13
N ILE A 133 -9.32 3.90 -9.42
CA ILE A 133 -8.36 5.02 -9.36
C ILE A 133 -7.81 5.32 -10.77
N SER A 134 -7.44 4.31 -11.56
CA SER A 134 -7.01 4.49 -12.96
C SER A 134 -8.04 5.27 -13.77
N ILE A 135 -9.32 4.92 -13.66
CA ILE A 135 -10.42 5.58 -14.38
C ILE A 135 -10.53 7.06 -13.98
N VAL A 136 -10.47 7.35 -12.67
CA VAL A 136 -10.54 8.71 -12.15
C VAL A 136 -9.37 9.55 -12.68
N ARG A 137 -8.15 9.00 -12.68
CA ARG A 137 -6.94 9.69 -13.17
C ARG A 137 -6.96 9.94 -14.67
N LEU A 138 -7.34 8.93 -15.47
CA LEU A 138 -7.49 9.08 -16.91
C LEU A 138 -8.52 10.18 -17.23
N LYS A 139 -9.66 10.17 -16.54
CA LYS A 139 -10.71 11.19 -16.72
C LYS A 139 -10.24 12.59 -16.32
N LYS A 140 -9.50 12.73 -15.21
CA LYS A 140 -8.88 13.98 -14.76
C LYS A 140 -7.85 14.51 -15.78
N GLY A 141 -7.14 13.61 -16.46
CA GLY A 141 -6.24 13.92 -17.57
C GLY A 141 -6.94 14.26 -18.89
N GLY A 142 -8.28 14.32 -18.91
CA GLY A 142 -9.06 14.60 -20.12
C GLY A 142 -9.15 13.43 -21.10
N LEU A 143 -8.66 12.25 -20.71
CA LEU A 143 -8.71 11.05 -21.54
C LEU A 143 -10.01 10.30 -21.25
N SER A 144 -10.91 10.28 -22.25
CA SER A 144 -11.99 9.29 -22.24
C SER A 144 -11.41 7.90 -22.44
N GLN A 145 -12.14 6.85 -22.05
CA GLN A 145 -11.69 5.47 -22.22
C GLN A 145 -11.33 5.14 -23.67
N ARG A 146 -12.10 5.66 -24.65
CA ARG A 146 -11.81 5.51 -26.08
C ARG A 146 -10.50 6.20 -26.46
N VAL A 147 -10.34 7.46 -26.05
CA VAL A 147 -9.11 8.22 -26.34
C VAL A 147 -7.89 7.60 -25.66
N ALA A 148 -8.04 7.02 -24.47
CA ALA A 148 -6.98 6.28 -23.80
C ALA A 148 -6.59 5.01 -24.58
N ALA A 149 -7.55 4.26 -25.14
CA ALA A 149 -7.27 3.08 -25.96
C ALA A 149 -6.50 3.41 -27.25
N ASP A 150 -6.79 4.56 -27.84
CA ASP A 150 -6.07 5.07 -29.01
C ASP A 150 -4.66 5.59 -28.63
N SER A 151 -4.51 6.14 -27.42
CA SER A 151 -3.24 6.73 -26.96
C SER A 151 -2.25 5.70 -26.40
N PHE A 152 -2.74 4.54 -25.93
CA PHE A 152 -1.95 3.47 -25.32
C PHE A 152 -2.32 2.10 -25.92
N PRO A 153 -1.96 1.86 -27.19
CA PRO A 153 -2.31 0.63 -27.91
C PRO A 153 -1.71 -0.63 -27.26
N ASP A 154 -0.56 -0.50 -26.61
CA ASP A 154 0.11 -1.55 -25.84
C ASP A 154 -0.64 -1.95 -24.56
N LYS A 155 -1.59 -1.11 -24.08
CA LYS A 155 -2.36 -1.31 -22.84
C LYS A 155 -3.83 -1.65 -23.08
N GLN A 156 -4.21 -2.03 -24.30
CA GLN A 156 -5.61 -2.31 -24.63
C GLN A 156 -6.27 -3.37 -23.75
N GLY A 157 -5.56 -4.43 -23.35
CA GLY A 157 -6.12 -5.46 -22.47
C GLY A 157 -6.58 -4.89 -21.13
N TYR A 158 -5.73 -4.08 -20.50
CA TYR A 158 -6.05 -3.42 -19.23
C TYR A 158 -7.16 -2.38 -19.40
N LEU A 159 -7.11 -1.55 -20.44
CA LEU A 159 -8.13 -0.54 -20.74
C LEU A 159 -9.51 -1.16 -21.01
N LYS A 160 -9.58 -2.29 -21.73
CA LYS A 160 -10.83 -3.06 -21.90
C LYS A 160 -11.40 -3.54 -20.57
N SER A 161 -10.55 -3.88 -19.60
CA SER A 161 -11.01 -4.23 -18.25
C SER A 161 -11.61 -3.03 -17.50
N LEU A 162 -11.09 -1.82 -17.72
CA LEU A 162 -11.62 -0.59 -17.13
C LEU A 162 -12.98 -0.20 -17.70
N ASN A 163 -13.24 -0.48 -18.98
CA ASN A 163 -14.53 -0.19 -19.63
C ASN A 163 -15.72 -0.88 -18.96
N LYS A 164 -15.48 -1.96 -18.20
CA LYS A 164 -16.52 -2.65 -17.44
C LYS A 164 -17.01 -1.86 -16.21
N ILE A 165 -16.31 -0.80 -15.83
CA ILE A 165 -16.59 0.00 -14.64
C ILE A 165 -17.04 1.40 -15.06
N ASN A 166 -18.23 1.80 -14.59
CA ASN A 166 -18.75 3.14 -14.84
C ASN A 166 -17.91 4.20 -14.09
N TRP A 167 -17.54 5.28 -14.78
CA TRP A 167 -16.71 6.34 -14.22
C TRP A 167 -17.35 7.05 -13.01
N THR A 168 -18.68 7.25 -13.01
CA THR A 168 -19.39 7.90 -11.89
C THR A 168 -19.32 7.04 -10.64
N THR A 169 -19.52 5.73 -10.79
CA THR A 169 -19.37 4.75 -9.71
C THR A 169 -17.93 4.72 -9.21
N ALA A 170 -16.95 4.68 -10.11
CA ALA A 170 -15.53 4.72 -9.76
C ALA A 170 -15.20 5.98 -8.94
N SER A 171 -15.61 7.16 -9.42
CA SER A 171 -15.38 8.43 -8.72
C SER A 171 -16.03 8.46 -7.33
N ARG A 172 -17.27 7.97 -7.21
CA ARG A 172 -17.99 7.92 -5.92
C ARG A 172 -17.29 7.00 -4.93
N GLU A 173 -16.89 5.81 -5.37
CA GLU A 173 -16.28 4.82 -4.49
C GLU A 173 -14.85 5.16 -4.09
N VAL A 174 -14.05 5.69 -5.02
CA VAL A 174 -12.72 6.24 -4.70
C VAL A 174 -12.87 7.37 -3.68
N GLY A 175 -13.82 8.29 -3.88
CA GLY A 175 -14.10 9.36 -2.90
C GLY A 175 -14.47 8.82 -1.52
N LYS A 176 -15.30 7.77 -1.43
CA LYS A 176 -15.61 7.09 -0.16
C LYS A 176 -14.37 6.45 0.48
N ALA A 177 -13.53 5.80 -0.32
CA ALA A 177 -12.30 5.17 0.15
C ALA A 177 -11.32 6.23 0.69
N CYS A 178 -11.15 7.36 0.00
CA CYS A 178 -10.33 8.48 0.46
C CYS A 178 -10.84 9.04 1.79
N LYS A 179 -12.15 9.33 1.93
CA LYS A 179 -12.73 9.81 3.20
C LYS A 179 -12.52 8.84 4.37
N LYS A 180 -12.65 7.53 4.10
CA LYS A 180 -12.38 6.48 5.11
C LYS A 180 -10.91 6.48 5.51
N ARG A 181 -10.00 6.63 4.53
CA ARG A 181 -8.56 6.68 4.78
C ARG A 181 -8.14 7.96 5.50
N GLU A 182 -8.66 9.12 5.14
CA GLU A 182 -8.47 10.39 5.86
C GLU A 182 -8.86 10.27 7.34
N SER A 183 -10.00 9.63 7.62
CA SER A 183 -10.47 9.41 8.99
C SER A 183 -9.51 8.52 9.78
N LYS A 184 -8.93 7.49 9.15
CA LYS A 184 -7.86 6.66 9.75
C LYS A 184 -6.57 7.46 9.95
N LEU A 185 -6.16 8.26 8.97
CA LEU A 185 -4.96 9.11 9.08
C LEU A 185 -5.08 10.09 10.25
N LYS A 186 -6.26 10.70 10.45
CA LYS A 186 -6.54 11.53 11.63
C LYS A 186 -6.42 10.77 12.95
N THR A 187 -6.84 9.50 12.99
CA THR A 187 -6.64 8.65 14.17
C THR A 187 -5.14 8.41 14.40
N ILE A 188 -4.38 8.11 13.35
CA ILE A 188 -2.92 7.93 13.42
C ILE A 188 -2.22 9.19 13.96
N GLU A 189 -2.59 10.38 13.47
CA GLU A 189 -2.05 11.66 13.95
C GLU A 189 -2.25 11.82 15.46
N ARG A 190 -3.47 11.56 15.94
CA ARG A 190 -3.79 11.61 17.37
C ARG A 190 -2.98 10.60 18.17
N THR A 191 -2.85 9.37 17.70
CA THR A 191 -2.13 8.29 18.40
C THR A 191 -0.63 8.54 18.44
N MET A 192 -0.05 9.09 17.38
CA MET A 192 1.38 9.37 17.27
C MET A 192 1.78 10.73 17.88
N GLY A 193 0.82 11.59 18.23
CA GLY A 193 1.11 12.93 18.77
C GLY A 193 1.67 13.91 17.74
N SER A 194 1.60 13.58 16.45
CA SER A 194 2.08 14.43 15.36
C SER A 194 0.93 15.23 14.76
N LYS A 195 1.23 16.48 14.34
CA LYS A 195 0.26 17.35 13.65
C LYS A 195 0.11 17.02 12.16
N ASP A 196 1.02 16.22 11.58
CA ASP A 196 0.97 15.84 10.16
C ASP A 196 1.31 14.36 9.95
N TRP A 197 0.32 13.61 9.46
CA TRP A 197 0.48 12.21 9.06
C TRP A 197 1.51 12.02 7.93
N LYS A 198 1.72 13.03 7.08
CA LYS A 198 2.66 12.92 5.95
C LYS A 198 4.09 12.80 6.45
N THR A 199 4.47 13.65 7.39
CA THR A 199 5.78 13.61 8.06
C THR A 199 5.91 12.34 8.89
N SER A 200 4.84 11.92 9.54
CA SER A 200 4.81 10.72 10.38
C SER A 200 5.02 9.41 9.59
N LEU A 201 4.36 9.30 8.42
CA LEU A 201 4.38 8.08 7.62
C LEU A 201 5.49 8.08 6.55
N TYR A 202 5.92 9.26 6.12
CA TYR A 202 6.84 9.40 5.00
C TYR A 202 7.94 10.45 5.20
N GLY A 203 8.03 11.07 6.36
CA GLY A 203 9.20 11.84 6.79
C GLY A 203 10.28 10.86 7.20
N GLY A 204 11.31 10.76 6.37
CA GLY A 204 12.62 10.28 6.77
C GLY A 204 13.48 11.47 7.12
#